data_AF-A0A1X1UJ24-F1
#
_entry.id   AF-A0A1X1UJ24-F1
#
_cell.length_a   1.000
_cell.length_b   1.000
_cell.length_c   1.000
_cell.angle_alpha   90.00
_cell.angle_beta   90.00
_cell.angle_gamma   90.00
#
_symmetry.space_group_name_H-M   'P 1'
#
loop_
_entity.id
_entity.type
_entity.pdbx_description
1 polymer ?
#
loop_
_entity_poly.entity_id
_entity_poly.type
_entity_poly.pdbx_seq_one_letter_code
_entity_poly.pdbx_strand_id
1 'polypeptide(L)'
;MALKIYSTEVIIQVVIDLSSIRSAAGMTQVQLADALGTTQGQISRIERQSDMLLSTLSAYLSALGVDAQIVVEVGEQTMTYDLTGRKRAR
;
A
#
# COMPACT_ATOMS: atom_id res chain seq x y z
N MET A 1 -17.47 -31.66 -11.32
CA MET A 1 -18.59 -30.77 -10.94
C MET A 1 -18.60 -30.67 -9.42
N ALA A 2 -17.98 -29.61 -8.87
CA ALA A 2 -17.93 -29.34 -7.44
C ALA A 2 -18.20 -27.85 -7.24
N LEU A 3 -19.29 -27.58 -6.53
CA LEU A 3 -19.88 -26.28 -6.27
C LEU A 3 -18.97 -25.49 -5.30
N LYS A 4 -18.42 -24.35 -5.74
CA LYS A 4 -17.62 -23.48 -4.86
C LYS A 4 -18.56 -22.53 -4.12
N ILE A 5 -18.53 -22.64 -2.81
CA ILE A 5 -19.36 -21.97 -1.81
C ILE A 5 -19.23 -20.44 -1.97
N TYR A 6 -20.36 -19.73 -2.12
CA TYR A 6 -20.40 -18.27 -2.07
C TYR A 6 -20.10 -17.81 -0.63
N SER A 7 -18.86 -17.41 -0.38
CA SER A 7 -18.46 -16.81 0.89
C SER A 7 -19.00 -15.39 0.95
N THR A 8 -19.77 -15.11 2.00
CA THR A 8 -20.31 -13.78 2.32
C THR A 8 -19.17 -12.76 2.37
N GLU A 9 -19.22 -11.74 1.53
CA GLU A 9 -18.25 -10.65 1.56
C GLU A 9 -18.43 -9.84 2.85
N VAL A 10 -17.52 -10.03 3.79
CA VAL A 10 -17.28 -9.03 4.83
C VAL A 10 -16.65 -7.85 4.10
N ILE A 11 -17.38 -6.73 4.00
CA ILE A 11 -16.79 -5.45 3.60
C ILE A 11 -15.93 -4.98 4.77
N ILE A 12 -14.74 -5.58 4.91
CA ILE A 12 -13.69 -5.01 5.74
C ILE A 12 -13.28 -3.76 4.98
N GLN A 13 -13.55 -2.57 5.51
CA GLN A 13 -12.80 -1.41 5.07
C GLN A 13 -11.33 -1.74 5.31
N VAL A 14 -10.60 -2.06 4.25
CA VAL A 14 -9.18 -2.36 4.33
C VAL A 14 -8.49 -1.05 4.66
N VAL A 15 -8.34 -0.78 5.95
CA VAL A 15 -7.50 0.30 6.43
C VAL A 15 -6.07 -0.22 6.38
N ILE A 16 -5.30 0.25 5.40
CA ILE A 16 -3.89 -0.04 5.30
C ILE A 16 -3.16 0.71 6.42
N ASP A 17 -2.58 -0.03 7.37
CA ASP A 17 -1.78 0.58 8.44
C ASP A 17 -0.37 0.93 7.93
N LEU A 18 -0.24 2.14 7.41
CA LEU A 18 1.04 2.69 6.92
C LEU A 18 2.10 2.81 8.00
N SER A 19 1.70 2.99 9.27
CA SER A 19 2.63 3.11 10.39
C SER A 19 3.31 1.76 10.68
N SER A 20 2.54 0.67 10.61
CA SER A 20 3.04 -0.69 10.73
C SER A 20 3.94 -1.08 9.55
N ILE A 21 3.54 -0.75 8.32
CA ILE A 21 4.38 -1.01 7.13
C ILE A 21 5.72 -0.28 7.22
N ARG A 22 5.72 1.01 7.56
CA ARG A 22 6.95 1.77 7.74
C ARG A 22 7.85 1.20 8.84
N SER A 23 7.25 0.79 9.96
CA SER A 23 8.00 0.22 11.08
C SER A 23 8.62 -1.13 10.70
N ALA A 24 7.90 -1.96 9.94
CA ALA A 24 8.43 -3.21 9.38
C ALA A 24 9.57 -2.98 8.37
N ALA A 25 9.53 -1.87 7.63
CA ALA A 25 10.62 -1.42 6.76
C ALA A 25 11.82 -0.80 7.52
N GLY A 26 11.76 -0.70 8.86
CA GLY A 26 12.87 -0.21 9.69
C GLY A 26 13.09 1.31 9.62
N MET A 27 12.12 2.09 9.15
CA MET A 27 12.23 3.54 9.01
C MET A 27 11.43 4.30 10.08
N THR A 28 12.01 5.39 10.59
CA THR A 28 11.29 6.38 11.40
C THR A 28 10.48 7.34 10.49
N GLN A 29 9.50 8.05 11.07
CA GLN A 29 8.77 9.08 10.33
C GLN A 29 9.68 10.22 9.85
N VAL A 30 10.78 10.50 10.56
CA VAL A 30 11.77 11.53 10.16
C VAL A 30 12.55 11.05 8.93
N GLN A 31 13.09 9.83 8.96
CA GLN A 31 13.82 9.28 7.81
C GLN A 31 12.94 9.18 6.56
N LEU A 32 11.67 8.80 6.71
CA LEU A 32 10.74 8.79 5.59
C LEU A 32 10.42 10.20 5.08
N ALA A 33 10.28 11.16 6.00
CA ALA A 33 10.07 12.56 5.63
C ALA A 33 11.26 13.10 4.81
N ASP A 34 12.48 12.79 5.24
CA ASP A 34 13.71 13.17 4.52
C ASP A 34 13.74 12.54 3.11
N ALA A 35 13.41 11.25 3.00
CA ALA A 35 13.35 10.54 1.72
C ALA A 35 12.30 11.13 0.75
N LEU A 36 11.21 11.68 1.28
CA LEU A 36 10.12 12.29 0.51
C LEU A 36 10.26 13.81 0.36
N GLY A 37 11.31 14.43 0.92
CA GLY A 37 11.49 15.89 0.89
C GLY A 37 10.35 16.65 1.58
N THR A 38 9.81 16.09 2.67
CA THR A 38 8.68 16.64 3.43
C THR A 38 8.99 16.72 4.93
N THR A 39 7.99 16.98 5.77
CA THR A 39 8.17 17.04 7.24
C THR A 39 7.62 15.79 7.93
N GLN A 40 8.19 15.44 9.09
CA GLN A 40 7.68 14.37 9.93
C GLN A 40 6.19 14.57 10.28
N GLY A 41 5.75 15.82 10.46
CA GLY A 41 4.34 16.14 10.69
C GLY A 41 3.44 15.78 9.51
N GLN A 42 3.89 15.96 8.27
CA GLN A 42 3.14 15.51 7.09
C GLN A 42 3.07 13.98 7.01
N ILE A 43 4.16 13.27 7.32
CA ILE A 43 4.14 11.80 7.41
C ILE A 43 3.15 11.32 8.47
N SER A 44 3.20 11.95 9.66
CA SER A 44 2.27 11.67 10.76
C SER A 44 0.80 11.90 10.36
N ARG A 45 0.53 12.91 9.53
CA ARG A 45 -0.80 13.18 9.00
C ARG A 45 -1.23 12.12 8.00
N ILE A 46 -0.36 11.76 7.04
CA ILE A 46 -0.61 10.71 6.04
C ILE A 46 -0.98 9.40 6.73
N GLU A 47 -0.23 8.97 7.74
CA GLU A 47 -0.47 7.71 8.46
C GLU A 47 -1.78 7.68 9.27
N ARG A 48 -2.37 8.84 9.57
CA ARG A 48 -3.66 8.94 10.29
C ARG A 48 -4.86 9.14 9.38
N GLN A 49 -4.65 9.38 8.09
CA GLN A 49 -5.75 9.59 7.16
C GLN A 49 -6.43 8.25 6.82
N SER A 50 -7.77 8.28 6.79
CA SER A 50 -8.58 7.13 6.38
C SER A 50 -8.63 6.93 4.86
N ASP A 51 -8.20 7.94 4.09
CA ASP A 51 -8.20 7.93 2.63
C ASP A 51 -7.00 8.73 2.09
N MET A 52 -6.48 8.33 0.94
CA MET A 52 -5.38 9.00 0.26
C MET A 52 -5.37 8.71 -1.25
N LEU A 53 -4.80 9.64 -2.01
CA LEU A 53 -4.53 9.40 -3.42
C LEU A 53 -3.59 8.21 -3.59
N LEU A 54 -3.83 7.43 -4.64
CA LEU A 54 -2.98 6.27 -4.94
C LEU A 54 -1.53 6.66 -5.23
N SER A 55 -1.31 7.85 -5.80
CA SER A 55 0.03 8.41 -6.01
C SER A 55 0.76 8.69 -4.68
N THR A 56 0.04 9.13 -3.65
CA THR A 56 0.60 9.31 -2.31
C THR A 56 1.01 7.98 -1.70
N LEU A 57 0.14 6.96 -1.81
CA LEU A 57 0.44 5.61 -1.34
C LEU A 57 1.66 5.02 -2.08
N SER A 58 1.69 5.16 -3.40
CA SER A 58 2.81 4.72 -4.25
C SER A 58 4.13 5.40 -3.86
N ALA A 59 4.14 6.72 -3.69
CA ALA A 59 5.35 7.46 -3.28
C ALA A 59 5.81 7.04 -1.89
N TYR A 60 4.88 6.88 -0.94
CA TYR A 60 5.17 6.42 0.42
C TYR A 60 5.84 5.04 0.42
N LEU A 61 5.22 4.06 -0.24
CA LEU A 61 5.74 2.69 -0.31
C LEU A 61 7.07 2.61 -1.08
N SER A 62 7.21 3.39 -2.14
CA SER A 62 8.46 3.45 -2.91
C SER A 62 9.61 4.02 -2.06
N ALA A 63 9.35 5.07 -1.28
CA ALA A 63 10.35 5.67 -0.39
C ALA A 63 10.76 4.76 0.78
N LEU A 64 9.88 3.83 1.18
CA LEU A 64 10.23 2.74 2.10
C LEU A 64 11.05 1.63 1.45
N GLY A 65 11.17 1.61 0.13
CA GLY A 65 11.84 0.53 -0.61
C GLY A 65 11.08 -0.80 -0.53
N VAL A 66 9.78 -0.79 -0.26
CA VAL A 66 8.94 -1.99 -0.31
C VAL A 66 8.44 -2.23 -1.74
N ASP A 67 8.12 -3.49 -2.06
CA ASP A 67 7.44 -3.82 -3.31
C ASP A 67 5.94 -3.93 -3.04
N ALA A 68 5.14 -3.18 -3.79
CA ALA A 68 3.68 -3.17 -3.63
C ALA A 68 2.96 -3.29 -4.96
N GLN A 69 1.80 -3.95 -4.93
CA GLN A 69 0.95 -4.15 -6.09
C GLN A 69 -0.53 -4.01 -5.72
N ILE A 70 -1.34 -3.47 -6.62
CA ILE A 70 -2.80 -3.59 -6.59
C ILE A 70 -3.19 -4.82 -7.37
N VAL A 71 -4.03 -5.65 -6.77
CA VAL A 71 -4.69 -6.77 -7.45
C VAL A 71 -6.17 -6.43 -7.57
N VAL A 72 -6.69 -6.51 -8.80
CA VAL A 72 -8.11 -6.34 -9.10
C VAL A 72 -8.63 -7.65 -9.67
N GLU A 73 -9.66 -8.21 -9.06
CA GLU A 73 -10.34 -9.43 -9.52
C GLU A 73 -11.68 -9.07 -10.15
N VAL A 74 -11.89 -9.51 -11.39
CA VAL A 74 -13.14 -9.31 -12.14
C VAL A 74 -13.57 -10.68 -12.69
N GLY A 75 -14.46 -11.36 -11.97
CA GLY A 75 -14.80 -12.75 -12.28
C GLY A 75 -13.58 -13.66 -12.15
N GLU A 76 -13.21 -14.35 -13.22
CA GLU A 76 -12.00 -15.20 -13.27
C GLU A 76 -10.74 -14.43 -13.73
N GLN A 77 -10.86 -13.14 -14.05
CA GLN A 77 -9.74 -12.33 -14.51
C GLN A 77 -9.06 -11.62 -13.33
N THR A 78 -7.74 -11.81 -13.21
CA THR A 78 -6.89 -11.07 -12.27
C THR A 78 -6.04 -10.06 -13.02
N MET A 79 -6.14 -8.78 -12.63
CA MET A 79 -5.26 -7.71 -13.10
C MET A 79 -4.33 -7.28 -11.98
N THR A 80 -3.03 -7.20 -12.26
CA THR A 80 -2.02 -6.76 -11.28
C THR A 80 -1.33 -5.50 -11.77
N TYR A 81 -1.28 -4.49 -10.90
CA TYR A 81 -0.65 -3.20 -11.16
C TYR A 81 0.44 -2.95 -10.13
N ASP A 82 1.68 -2.75 -10.58
CA ASP A 82 2.80 -2.39 -9.71
C ASP A 82 2.66 -0.95 -9.21
N LEU A 83 2.74 -0.75 -7.89
CA LEU A 83 2.68 0.56 -7.24
C LEU A 83 4.05 1.18 -6.97
N THR A 84 5.11 0.39 -7.06
CA THR A 84 6.46 0.78 -6.63
C THR A 84 7.46 0.79 -7.79
N GLY A 85 6.99 0.46 -8.99
CA GLY A 85 7.72 0.61 -10.26
C GLY A 85 8.95 -0.29 -10.38
N ARG A 86 9.16 -1.24 -9.46
CA ARG A 86 10.19 -2.26 -9.62
C ARG A 86 9.67 -3.29 -10.61
N LYS A 87 9.91 -3.02 -11.90
CA LYS A 87 9.96 -4.09 -12.91
C LYS A 87 10.81 -5.20 -12.31
N ARG A 88 10.18 -6.34 -11.97
CA ARG A 88 10.89 -7.56 -11.56
C ARG A 88 12.07 -7.70 -12.52
N ALA A 89 13.29 -7.57 -11.99
CA ALA A 89 14.48 -7.88 -12.76
C ALA A 89 14.26 -9.30 -13.30
N ARG A 90 14.23 -9.43 -14.63
CA ARG A 90 14.15 -10.73 -15.31
C ARG A 90 15.40 -11.54 -15.02
#